data_AF-A0AAW9EF56-F1
#
_entry.id   AF-A0AAW9EF56-F1
#
_cell.length_a   1.000
_cell.length_b   1.000
_cell.length_c   1.000
_cell.angle_alpha   90.00
_cell.angle_beta   90.00
_cell.angle_gamma   90.00
#
_symmetry.space_group_name_H-M   'P 1'
#
loop_
_entity.id
_entity.type
_entity.pdbx_description
1 polymer ?
#
loop_
_entity_poly.entity_id
_entity_poly.type
_entity_poly.pdbx_seq_one_letter_code
_entity_poly.pdbx_strand_id
1 'polypeptide(L)'
;PTERLQQEQIDASYYFSDEFQPNLATEGPMRYLREGANAYELKKLRRGDYVPEFFLDLHGLTQLIAKQEIGALIAACRREHVYCACIM
;
A
#
# COMPACT_ATOMS: atom_id res chain seq x y z
N PRO A 1 -24.94 5.70 -2.31
CA PRO A 1 -23.90 4.80 -2.91
C PRO A 1 -22.77 5.59 -3.57
N THR A 2 -23.13 6.56 -4.42
CA THR A 2 -22.22 7.52 -5.09
C THR A 2 -21.48 8.43 -4.11
N GLU A 3 -22.15 8.94 -3.07
CA GLU A 3 -21.53 9.82 -2.06
C GLU A 3 -20.44 9.11 -1.23
N ARG A 4 -20.57 7.80 -0.99
CA ARG A 4 -19.52 7.00 -0.31
C ARG A 4 -18.28 6.83 -1.19
N LEU A 5 -18.49 6.53 -2.47
CA LEU A 5 -17.41 6.42 -3.46
C LEU A 5 -16.64 7.74 -3.61
N GLN A 6 -17.35 8.87 -3.63
CA GLN A 6 -16.72 10.19 -3.67
C GLN A 6 -15.93 10.50 -2.39
N GLN A 7 -16.45 10.14 -1.22
CA GLN A 7 -15.75 10.32 0.06
C GLN A 7 -14.48 9.46 0.14
N GLU A 8 -14.54 8.20 -0.31
CA GLU A 8 -13.38 7.32 -0.38
C GLU A 8 -12.32 7.82 -1.38
N GLN A 9 -12.73 8.40 -2.52
CA GLN A 9 -11.81 9.04 -3.46
C GLN A 9 -11.14 10.29 -2.86
N ILE A 10 -11.89 11.11 -2.13
CA ILE A 10 -11.35 12.29 -1.45
C ILE A 10 -10.39 11.86 -0.33
N ASP A 11 -10.75 10.89 0.50
CA ASP A 11 -9.89 10.36 1.57
C ASP A 11 -8.61 9.72 1.00
N ALA A 12 -8.71 9.00 -0.14
CA ALA A 12 -7.56 8.43 -0.82
C ALA A 12 -6.60 9.51 -1.34
N SER A 13 -7.11 10.68 -1.76
CA SER A 13 -6.29 11.79 -2.25
C SER A 13 -5.47 12.48 -1.14
N TYR A 14 -5.86 12.36 0.13
CA TYR A 14 -5.17 12.94 1.30
C TYR A 14 -4.42 11.90 2.16
N TYR A 15 -4.34 10.65 1.72
CA TYR A 15 -3.84 9.54 2.54
C TYR A 15 -2.34 9.61 2.85
N PHE A 16 -1.56 10.34 2.04
CA PHE A 16 -0.09 10.33 2.09
C PHE A 16 0.49 11.73 2.31
N SER A 17 1.29 11.88 3.35
CA SER A 17 2.04 13.12 3.63
C SER A 17 3.07 13.41 2.52
N ASP A 18 3.21 14.67 2.15
CA ASP A 18 4.32 15.18 1.32
C ASP A 18 5.55 15.57 2.16
N GLU A 19 5.35 15.89 3.43
CA GLU A 19 6.37 16.51 4.30
C GLU A 19 7.09 15.50 5.20
N PHE A 20 6.46 14.36 5.50
CA PHE A 20 7.03 13.37 6.40
C PHE A 20 8.09 12.52 5.68
N GLN A 21 9.34 12.62 6.13
CA GLN A 21 10.45 11.79 5.67
C GLN A 21 10.92 10.87 6.80
N PRO A 22 10.51 9.59 6.80
CA PRO A 22 11.00 8.64 7.79
C PRO A 22 12.49 8.35 7.57
N ASN A 23 13.24 8.22 8.66
CA ASN A 23 14.61 7.70 8.60
C ASN A 23 14.57 6.18 8.36
N LEU A 24 14.50 5.78 7.09
CA LEU A 24 14.48 4.37 6.70
C LEU A 24 15.90 3.78 6.72
N ALA A 25 15.99 2.48 7.03
CA ALA A 25 17.25 1.77 6.93
C ALA A 25 17.74 1.77 5.48
N THR A 26 18.98 2.20 5.27
CA THR A 26 19.66 2.19 3.96
C THR A 26 20.30 0.85 3.64
N GLU A 27 20.49 0.00 4.65
CA GLU A 27 21.05 -1.34 4.52
C GLU A 27 19.98 -2.41 4.71
N GLY A 28 20.02 -3.43 3.84
CA GLY A 28 19.10 -4.56 3.88
C GLY A 28 17.75 -4.30 3.18
N PRO A 29 16.83 -5.28 3.23
CA PRO A 29 15.54 -5.17 2.55
C PRO A 29 14.61 -4.19 3.27
N MET A 30 13.91 -3.35 2.49
CA MET A 30 12.82 -2.53 3.00
C MET A 30 11.73 -3.44 3.57
N ARG A 31 11.38 -3.22 4.84
CA ARG A 31 10.36 -4.00 5.54
C ARG A 31 9.71 -3.17 6.62
N TYR A 32 8.43 -3.45 6.83
CA TYR A 32 7.66 -2.87 7.93
C TYR A 32 6.79 -3.97 8.52
N LEU A 33 6.75 -4.02 9.85
CA LEU A 33 5.83 -4.87 10.61
C LEU A 33 5.21 -3.98 11.68
N ARG A 34 3.88 -4.03 11.79
CA ARG A 34 3.17 -3.32 12.85
C ARG A 34 3.63 -3.81 14.21
N GLU A 35 3.79 -2.91 15.17
CA GLU A 35 4.09 -3.27 16.55
C GLU A 35 3.07 -4.27 17.11
N GLY A 36 3.56 -5.31 17.81
CA GLY A 36 2.73 -6.39 18.33
C GLY A 36 2.32 -7.46 17.30
N ALA A 37 2.57 -7.26 16.01
CA ALA A 37 2.32 -8.30 15.01
C ALA A 37 3.39 -9.41 15.06
N ASN A 38 3.02 -10.60 14.60
CA ASN A 38 3.93 -11.75 14.61
C ASN A 38 5.06 -11.55 13.58
N ALA A 39 6.31 -11.63 14.01
CA ALA A 39 7.49 -11.51 13.13
C ALA A 39 7.53 -12.56 12.01
N TYR A 40 6.80 -13.67 12.16
CA TYR A 40 6.68 -14.71 11.14
C TYR A 40 5.91 -14.23 9.89
N GLU A 41 5.10 -13.19 9.99
CA GLU A 41 4.33 -12.62 8.87
C GLU A 41 5.24 -12.12 7.74
N LEU A 42 6.37 -11.49 8.09
CA LEU A 42 7.38 -11.09 7.10
C LEU A 42 8.03 -12.29 6.40
N LYS A 43 8.19 -13.42 7.10
CA LYS A 43 8.75 -14.64 6.50
C LYS A 43 7.78 -15.26 5.50
N LYS A 44 6.49 -15.28 5.82
CA LYS A 44 5.42 -15.73 4.93
C LYS A 44 5.38 -14.89 3.66
N LEU A 45 5.39 -13.56 3.80
CA LEU A 45 5.39 -12.64 2.66
C LEU A 45 6.59 -12.89 1.73
N ARG A 46 7.79 -13.00 2.29
CA ARG A 46 9.02 -13.28 1.51
C ARG A 46 9.00 -14.64 0.80
N ARG A 47 8.32 -15.63 1.37
CA ARG A 47 8.23 -16.99 0.79
C ARG A 47 7.14 -17.12 -0.27
N GLY A 48 6.28 -16.10 -0.42
CA GLY A 48 5.12 -16.15 -1.31
C GLY A 48 3.92 -16.88 -0.70
N ASP A 49 3.90 -17.09 0.61
CA ASP A 49 2.72 -17.68 1.29
C ASP A 49 1.51 -16.72 1.22
N TYR A 50 1.78 -15.42 1.05
CA TYR A 50 0.79 -14.41 0.68
C TYR A 50 0.92 -14.11 -0.81
N VAL A 51 -0.01 -14.66 -1.60
CA VAL A 51 -0.07 -14.44 -3.04
C VAL A 51 -0.78 -13.12 -3.31
N PRO A 52 -0.15 -12.16 -4.02
CA PRO A 52 -0.80 -10.91 -4.35
C PRO A 52 -1.97 -11.12 -5.32
N GLU A 53 -3.10 -10.50 -5.05
CA GLU A 53 -4.28 -10.54 -5.93
C GLU A 53 -4.34 -9.30 -6.83
N PHE A 54 -3.82 -8.18 -6.33
CA PHE A 54 -3.66 -6.94 -7.10
C PHE A 54 -2.19 -6.60 -7.32
N PHE A 55 -1.91 -6.07 -8.51
CA PHE A 55 -0.59 -5.63 -8.95
C PHE A 55 -0.71 -4.20 -9.44
N LEU A 56 0.14 -3.31 -8.93
CA LEU A 56 0.22 -1.92 -9.33
C LEU A 56 1.64 -1.61 -9.80
N ASP A 57 1.79 -1.09 -11.01
CA ASP A 57 3.07 -0.62 -11.53
C ASP A 57 3.11 0.90 -11.44
N LEU A 58 4.12 1.43 -10.75
CA LEU A 58 4.33 2.86 -10.57
C LEU A 58 5.40 3.44 -11.49
N HIS A 59 6.05 2.63 -12.32
CA HIS A 59 7.11 3.10 -13.21
C HIS A 59 6.62 4.17 -14.18
N GLY A 60 7.37 5.27 -14.26
CA GLY A 60 7.05 6.39 -15.14
C GLY A 60 5.96 7.32 -14.61
N LEU A 61 5.34 7.04 -13.45
CA LEU A 61 4.40 7.94 -12.81
C LEU A 61 5.13 9.04 -12.03
N THR A 62 4.52 10.23 -11.99
CA THR A 62 4.96 11.26 -11.05
C THR A 62 4.55 10.86 -9.63
N GLN A 63 5.22 11.43 -8.62
CA GLN A 63 4.89 11.17 -7.22
C GLN A 63 3.40 11.45 -6.92
N LEU A 64 2.84 12.51 -7.51
CA LEU A 64 1.43 12.87 -7.33
C LEU A 64 0.49 11.75 -7.83
N ILE A 65 0.73 11.24 -9.04
CA ILE A 65 -0.10 10.19 -9.62
C ILE A 65 0.13 8.86 -8.88
N ALA A 66 1.38 8.53 -8.54
CA ALA A 66 1.69 7.33 -7.78
C ALA A 66 0.95 7.30 -6.42
N LYS A 67 0.86 8.42 -5.71
CA LYS A 67 0.09 8.52 -4.47
C LYS A 67 -1.40 8.23 -4.68
N GLN A 68 -1.99 8.77 -5.75
CA GLN A 68 -3.39 8.53 -6.08
C GLN A 68 -3.64 7.05 -6.40
N GLU A 69 -2.76 6.43 -7.19
CA GLU A 69 -2.86 5.02 -7.55
C GLU A 69 -2.69 4.09 -6.34
N ILE A 70 -1.73 4.36 -5.45
CA ILE A 70 -1.58 3.59 -4.19
C ILE A 70 -2.84 3.74 -3.32
N GLY A 71 -3.40 4.95 -3.22
CA GLY A 71 -4.63 5.19 -2.47
C GLY A 71 -5.81 4.40 -3.04
N ALA A 72 -5.96 4.41 -4.37
CA ALA A 72 -6.98 3.63 -5.07
C ALA A 72 -6.80 2.12 -4.87
N LEU A 73 -5.56 1.62 -4.94
CA LEU A 73 -5.22 0.23 -4.68
C LEU A 73 -5.65 -0.19 -3.26
N ILE A 74 -5.30 0.59 -2.24
CA ILE A 74 -5.67 0.29 -0.85
C ILE A 74 -7.20 0.29 -0.67
N ALA A 75 -7.90 1.26 -1.27
CA ALA A 75 -9.36 1.30 -1.24
C ALA A 75 -9.98 0.07 -1.92
N ALA A 76 -9.44 -0.33 -3.07
CA ALA A 76 -9.85 -1.54 -3.77
C ALA A 76 -9.61 -2.80 -2.92
N CYS A 77 -8.45 -2.92 -2.28
CA CYS A 77 -8.15 -4.06 -1.39
C CYS A 77 -9.19 -4.17 -0.26
N ARG A 78 -9.57 -3.05 0.34
CA ARG A 78 -10.58 -3.03 1.41
C ARG A 78 -11.97 -3.43 0.93
N ARG A 79 -12.37 -2.96 -0.26
CA ARG A 79 -13.69 -3.24 -0.86
C ARG A 79 -13.83 -4.70 -1.29
N GLU A 80 -12.77 -5.26 -1.87
CA GLU A 80 -12.75 -6.63 -2.40
C GLU A 80 -12.23 -7.66 -1.39
N HIS A 81 -11.96 -7.24 -0.16
CA HIS A 81 -11.40 -8.11 0.89
C HIS A 81 -10.07 -8.80 0.51
N VAL A 82 -9.24 -8.12 -0.29
CA VAL A 82 -7.91 -8.57 -0.68
C VAL A 82 -6.90 -8.27 0.44
N TYR A 83 -6.12 -9.28 0.81
CA TYR A 83 -5.15 -9.18 1.92
C TYR A 83 -3.71 -8.96 1.49
N CYS A 84 -3.38 -9.24 0.22
CA CYS A 84 -2.04 -9.07 -0.33
C CYS A 84 -2.10 -8.39 -1.70
N ALA A 85 -1.31 -7.34 -1.86
CA ALA A 85 -1.11 -6.66 -3.13
C ALA A 85 0.38 -6.44 -3.35
N CYS A 86 0.77 -6.33 -4.62
CA CYS A 86 2.13 -6.08 -5.05
C CYS A 86 2.20 -4.71 -5.72
N ILE A 87 3.22 -3.94 -5.38
CA ILE A 87 3.53 -2.65 -6.01
C ILE A 87 4.92 -2.78 -6.62
N MET A 88 5.03 -2.48 -7.91
CA MET A 88 6.26 -2.54 -8.71
C MET A 88 6.76 -1.13 -9.01
#